data_AF-A0A6B0WAT2-F1
#
_entry.id   AF-A0A6B0WAT2-F1
#
_cell.length_a   1.000
_cell.length_b   1.000
_cell.length_c   1.000
_cell.angle_alpha   90.00
_cell.angle_beta   90.00
_cell.angle_gamma   90.00
#
_symmetry.space_group_name_H-M   'P 1'
#
loop_
_entity.id
_entity.type
_entity.pdbx_description
1 polymer ?
#
loop_
_entity_poly.entity_id
_entity_poly.type
_entity_poly.pdbx_seq_one_letter_code
_entity_poly.pdbx_strand_id
1 'polypeptide(L)'
;MDETHTVVVGEGGQVVLPAGVLARAGIEEGAQLMLLETDDGLVLLTREQLLGRVRGDLAGLDLVADLLADRRLAARIEDAD
;
A
#
# COMPACT_ATOMS: atom_id res chain seq x y z
N MET A 1 -9.62 14.68 11.65
CA MET A 1 -11.09 14.62 11.86
C MET A 1 -11.56 13.45 11.02
N ASP A 2 -11.99 12.38 11.68
CA ASP A 2 -12.34 11.12 11.02
C ASP A 2 -13.82 11.16 10.65
N GLU A 3 -14.08 11.66 9.45
CA GLU A 3 -15.43 11.71 8.90
C GLU A 3 -15.70 10.40 8.16
N THR A 4 -16.58 9.56 8.73
CA THR A 4 -16.99 8.30 8.12
C THR A 4 -18.08 8.55 7.08
N HIS A 5 -17.91 8.00 5.88
CA HIS A 5 -18.89 8.08 4.79
C HIS A 5 -19.42 6.69 4.49
N THR A 6 -20.74 6.53 4.48
CA THR A 6 -21.36 5.30 3.99
C THR A 6 -21.39 5.34 2.46
N VAL A 7 -20.78 4.34 1.83
CA VAL A 7 -20.84 4.14 0.37
C VAL A 7 -21.55 2.82 0.09
N VAL A 8 -22.29 2.76 -1.00
CA VAL A 8 -23.01 1.56 -1.45
C VAL A 8 -22.40 1.10 -2.76
N VAL A 9 -22.18 -0.21 -2.88
CA VAL A 9 -21.75 -0.84 -4.12
C VAL A 9 -22.91 -0.77 -5.12
N GLY A 10 -22.69 -0.04 -6.21
CA GLY A 10 -23.66 0.10 -7.29
C GLY A 10 -23.71 -1.14 -8.18
N GLU A 11 -24.58 -1.07 -9.18
CA GLU A 11 -24.67 -2.08 -10.23
C GLU A 11 -23.30 -2.26 -10.92
N GLY A 12 -22.89 -3.50 -11.17
CA GLY A 12 -21.58 -3.81 -11.76
C GLY A 12 -20.39 -3.70 -10.80
N GLY A 13 -20.60 -3.49 -9.50
CA GLY A 13 -19.53 -3.49 -8.50
C GLY A 13 -18.81 -2.15 -8.31
N GLN A 14 -19.33 -1.07 -8.91
CA GLN A 14 -18.74 0.26 -8.80
C GLN A 14 -18.99 0.90 -7.43
N VAL A 15 -17.98 1.59 -6.89
CA VAL A 15 -18.09 2.39 -5.67
C VAL A 15 -17.85 3.85 -6.01
N VAL A 16 -18.79 4.72 -5.66
CA VAL A 16 -18.69 6.16 -5.89
C VAL A 16 -18.14 6.84 -4.64
N LEU A 17 -17.01 7.53 -4.79
CA LEU A 17 -16.41 8.30 -3.70
C LEU A 17 -17.05 9.69 -3.61
N PRO A 18 -17.47 10.15 -2.41
CA PRO A 18 -18.00 11.50 -2.25
C PRO A 18 -16.97 12.57 -2.66
N ALA A 19 -17.42 13.60 -3.37
CA ALA A 19 -16.53 14.66 -3.87
C ALA A 19 -15.70 15.35 -2.77
N GLY A 20 -16.25 15.52 -1.57
CA GLY A 20 -15.53 16.08 -0.43
C GLY A 20 -14.37 15.20 0.05
N VAL A 21 -14.48 13.87 -0.12
CA VAL A 21 -13.39 12.93 0.19
C VAL A 21 -12.28 13.06 -0.85
N LEU A 22 -12.63 13.11 -2.14
CA LEU A 22 -11.67 13.28 -3.24
C LEU A 22 -10.88 14.59 -3.10
N ALA A 23 -11.58 15.71 -2.89
CA ALA A 23 -10.94 17.02 -2.76
C ALA A 23 -9.95 17.10 -1.58
N ARG A 24 -10.31 16.53 -0.42
CA ARG A 24 -9.41 16.48 0.74
C ARG A 24 -8.23 15.54 0.56
N ALA A 25 -8.42 14.47 -0.20
CA ALA A 25 -7.36 13.52 -0.53
C ALA A 25 -6.48 14.01 -1.72
N GLY A 26 -6.82 15.14 -2.35
CA GLY A 26 -6.12 15.64 -3.54
C GLY A 26 -6.23 14.69 -4.74
N ILE A 27 -7.32 13.93 -4.81
CA ILE A 27 -7.56 12.95 -5.88
C ILE A 27 -8.35 13.64 -6.99
N GLU A 28 -7.73 13.73 -8.16
CA GLU A 28 -8.32 14.30 -9.38
C GLU A 28 -8.83 13.21 -10.32
N GLU A 29 -9.61 13.61 -11.32
CA GLU A 29 -10.06 12.70 -12.38
C GLU A 29 -8.87 12.05 -13.10
N GLY A 30 -8.97 10.74 -13.34
CA GLY A 30 -7.89 9.96 -13.95
C GLY A 30 -6.77 9.54 -12.99
N ALA A 31 -6.83 9.92 -11.71
CA ALA A 31 -5.89 9.45 -10.71
C ALA A 31 -6.01 7.93 -10.50
N GLN A 32 -4.87 7.24 -10.51
CA GLN A 32 -4.81 5.81 -10.24
C GLN A 32 -4.80 5.56 -8.73
N LEU A 33 -5.73 4.73 -8.26
CA LEU A 33 -5.83 4.30 -6.88
C LEU A 33 -5.46 2.81 -6.75
N MET A 34 -4.88 2.47 -5.61
CA MET A 34 -4.51 1.11 -5.24
C MET A 34 -5.50 0.61 -4.19
N LEU A 35 -6.19 -0.48 -4.51
CA LEU A 35 -7.05 -1.20 -3.57
C LEU A 35 -6.25 -2.37 -3.00
N LEU A 36 -6.08 -2.38 -1.67
CA LEU A 36 -5.41 -3.45 -0.95
C LEU A 36 -6.43 -4.24 -0.14
N GLU A 37 -6.36 -5.56 -0.26
CA GLU A 37 -7.03 -6.49 0.63
C GLU A 37 -6.14 -6.72 1.85
N THR A 38 -6.71 -6.54 3.03
CA THR A 38 -6.04 -6.74 4.32
C THR A 38 -6.95 -7.57 5.23
N ASP A 39 -6.41 -8.13 6.30
CA ASP A 39 -7.17 -8.95 7.25
C ASP A 39 -8.33 -8.16 7.91
N ASP A 40 -8.15 -6.85 8.10
CA ASP A 40 -9.15 -5.95 8.69
C ASP A 40 -10.12 -5.37 7.65
N GLY A 41 -9.95 -5.70 6.36
CA GLY A 41 -10.81 -5.27 5.27
C GLY A 41 -10.06 -4.59 4.12
N LEU A 42 -10.76 -3.72 3.41
CA LEU A 42 -10.25 -3.07 2.20
C LEU A 42 -9.68 -1.69 2.49
N VAL A 43 -8.51 -1.40 1.93
CA VAL A 43 -7.86 -0.08 2.04
C VAL A 43 -7.64 0.49 0.65
N LEU A 44 -8.11 1.71 0.41
CA LEU A 44 -7.89 2.45 -0.82
C LEU A 44 -6.83 3.53 -0.59
N LEU A 45 -5.79 3.54 -1.42
CA LEU A 45 -4.65 4.43 -1.27
C LEU A 45 -4.27 5.05 -2.62
N THR A 46 -3.75 6.27 -2.60
CA THR A 46 -2.96 6.78 -3.73
C THR A 46 -1.62 6.04 -3.80
N ARG A 47 -0.96 6.10 -4.95
CA ARG A 47 0.38 5.53 -5.12
C ARG A 47 1.40 6.11 -4.13
N GLU A 48 1.33 7.40 -3.85
CA GLU A 48 2.24 8.09 -2.94
C GLU A 48 2.02 7.65 -1.49
N GLN A 49 0.75 7.52 -1.07
CA GLN A 49 0.41 7.00 0.26
C GLN A 49 0.87 5.55 0.42
N LEU A 50 0.68 4.70 -0.59
CA LEU A 50 1.16 3.32 -0.56
C LEU A 50 2.69 3.26 -0.43
N LEU A 51 3.42 4.08 -1.20
CA LEU A 51 4.87 4.17 -1.10
C LEU A 51 5.32 4.64 0.29
N GLY A 52 4.62 5.62 0.86
CA GLY A 52 4.85 6.09 2.22
C GLY A 52 4.66 4.99 3.26
N ARG A 53 3.58 4.19 3.12
CA ARG A 53 3.31 3.04 3.98
C ARG A 53 4.42 1.99 3.90
N VAL A 54 4.79 1.56 2.68
CA VAL A 54 5.88 0.58 2.48
C VAL A 54 7.19 1.11 3.10
N ARG A 55 7.52 2.39 2.90
CA ARG A 55 8.71 2.99 3.51
C ARG A 55 8.64 3.02 5.03
N GLY A 56 7.45 3.26 5.61
CA GLY A 56 7.23 3.20 7.05
C GLY A 56 7.38 1.78 7.59
N ASP A 57 6.81 0.79 6.91
CA ASP A 57 6.91 -0.62 7.30
C ASP A 57 8.36 -1.14 7.24
N LEU A 58 9.17 -0.57 6.34
CA LEU A 58 10.61 -0.85 6.24
C LEU A 58 11.47 0.00 7.18
N ALA A 59 10.93 1.08 7.76
CA ALA A 59 11.69 1.95 8.64
C ALA A 59 11.97 1.26 9.98
N GLY A 60 13.24 1.13 10.33
CA GLY A 60 13.67 0.43 11.55
C GLY A 60 14.02 -1.04 11.36
N LEU A 61 13.81 -1.60 10.17
CA LEU A 61 14.48 -2.82 9.74
C LEU A 61 15.88 -2.44 9.24
N ASP A 62 16.92 -3.16 9.67
CA ASP A 62 18.22 -3.08 9.00
C ASP A 62 18.16 -3.92 7.71
N LEU A 63 17.30 -3.46 6.79
CA LEU A 63 17.04 -4.12 5.52
C LEU A 63 18.34 -4.38 4.75
N VAL A 64 19.33 -3.50 4.90
CA VAL A 64 20.64 -3.69 4.27
C VAL A 64 21.40 -4.84 4.91
N ALA A 65 21.44 -4.94 6.24
CA ALA A 65 22.06 -6.07 6.92
C ALA A 65 21.34 -7.40 6.61
N ASP A 66 20.01 -7.40 6.59
CA ASP A 66 19.22 -8.60 6.29
C ASP A 66 19.46 -9.07 4.83
N LEU A 67 19.40 -8.16 3.85
CA LEU A 67 19.69 -8.49 2.46
C LEU A 67 21.16 -8.92 2.25
N LEU A 68 22.11 -8.36 3.00
CA LEU A 68 23.51 -8.78 2.98
C LEU A 68 23.70 -10.16 3.62
N ALA A 69 22.97 -10.48 4.69
CA ALA A 69 23.00 -11.78 5.34
C ALA A 69 22.47 -12.86 4.40
N ASP A 70 21.35 -12.59 3.71
CA ASP A 70 20.77 -13.48 2.71
C ASP A 70 21.74 -13.72 1.54
N ARG A 71 22.36 -12.65 1.01
CA ARG A 71 23.33 -12.79 -0.08
C ARG A 71 24.56 -13.62 0.33
N ARG A 72 25.05 -13.45 1.57
CA ARG A 72 26.16 -14.23 2.13
C ARG A 72 25.79 -15.69 2.40
N LEU A 73 24.52 -15.97 2.72
CA LEU A 73 24.03 -17.34 2.87
C LEU A 73 23.96 -18.02 1.50
N ALA A 74 23.38 -17.36 0.50
CA ALA A 74 23.31 -17.88 -0.88
C ALA A 74 24.71 -18.18 -1.44
N ALA A 75 25.68 -17.27 -1.27
CA ALA A 75 27.06 -17.49 -1.71
C ALA A 75 27.71 -18.71 -1.04
N ARG A 76 27.46 -18.95 0.25
CA ARG A 76 28.00 -20.12 0.97
C ARG A 76 27.40 -21.45 0.52
N ILE A 77 26.15 -21.43 0.05
CA ILE A 77 25.49 -22.60 -0.54
C ILE A 77 26.08 -22.86 -1.93
N GLU A 78 26.24 -21.82 -2.75
CA GLU A 78 26.86 -21.92 -4.08
C GLU A 78 28.32 -22.40 -4.03
N ASP A 79 29.10 -21.97 -3.04
CA ASP A 79 30.50 -22.41 -2.84
C ASP A 79 30.64 -23.87 -2.33
N ALA A 80 29.54 -24.46 -1.84
CA ALA A 80 29.52 -25.82 -1.28
C ALA A 80 29.12 -26.91 -2.30
N ASP A 81 28.66 -26.50 -3.49
CA ASP A 81 28.34 -27.36 -4.65
C ASP A 81 29.53 -27.48 -5.63
#